data_AF-A0AAJ3D6G9-F1
#
_entry.id   AF-A0AAJ3D6G9-F1
#
_cell.length_a   1.000
_cell.length_b   1.000
_cell.length_c   1.000
_cell.angle_alpha   90.00
_cell.angle_beta   90.00
_cell.angle_gamma   90.00
#
_symmetry.space_group_name_H-M   'P 1'
#
loop_
_entity.id
_entity.type
_entity.pdbx_description
1 polymer ?
#
loop_
_entity_poly.entity_id
_entity_poly.type
_entity_poly.pdbx_seq_one_letter_code
_entity_poly.pdbx_strand_id
1 'polypeptide(L)'
;MLRQVTPGRYDAYEALLRALATPASGRVWMLLWHGQAGSPDAQYGTMEVDGHGYAPCVTSAQELSASGWNRSYEVVDGLEVARALYPDRYGLWLNPHAPGGGVGIPWLDLRRIAGGLDQQPAGPLRLSEPAIEIPQFYALLAQNAHRTPAVRALRRAWVQPALGAPYLAIGLDVYDTSPPAVESVRQMMRQSLPAVPDGLPVSTVALSDEHDPVAMWLRVNGRPFYDREAHAPAPAAGYGYPPAHRL
;
A
#
# COMPACT_ATOMS: atom_id res chain seq x y z
N MET A 1 -13.79 2.21 22.92
CA MET A 1 -13.37 2.06 21.52
C MET A 1 -12.65 0.74 21.28
N LEU A 2 -11.49 0.48 21.90
CA LEU A 2 -10.70 -0.74 21.63
C LEU A 2 -11.49 -2.04 21.86
N ARG A 3 -12.26 -2.16 22.95
CA ARG A 3 -13.10 -3.33 23.27
C ARG A 3 -14.23 -3.60 22.26
N GLN A 4 -14.53 -2.66 21.38
CA GLN A 4 -15.55 -2.83 20.33
C GLN A 4 -14.96 -3.44 19.05
N VAL A 5 -13.63 -3.42 18.92
CA VAL A 5 -12.92 -4.04 17.80
C VAL A 5 -12.89 -5.55 18.05
N THR A 6 -13.70 -6.26 17.27
CA THR A 6 -13.84 -7.71 17.30
C THR A 6 -13.84 -8.23 15.85
N PRO A 7 -13.50 -9.51 15.61
CA PRO A 7 -13.45 -10.06 14.25
C PRO A 7 -14.74 -9.77 13.46
N GLY A 8 -14.60 -9.23 12.25
CA GLY A 8 -15.73 -8.86 11.38
C GLY A 8 -16.36 -7.49 11.64
N ARG A 9 -16.02 -6.80 12.73
CA ARG A 9 -16.48 -5.42 13.02
C ARG A 9 -15.57 -4.38 12.36
N TYR A 10 -15.54 -4.39 11.03
CA TYR A 10 -14.71 -3.48 10.24
C TYR A 10 -15.07 -2.00 10.47
N ASP A 11 -16.33 -1.70 10.79
CA ASP A 11 -16.79 -0.35 11.16
C ASP A 11 -16.09 0.18 12.41
N ALA A 12 -16.01 -0.64 13.47
CA ALA A 12 -15.34 -0.29 14.71
C ALA A 12 -13.82 -0.20 14.53
N TYR A 13 -13.26 -1.07 13.68
CA TYR A 13 -11.86 -1.04 13.33
C TYR A 13 -11.47 0.23 12.56
N GLU A 14 -12.24 0.63 11.54
CA GLU A 14 -11.99 1.89 10.81
C GLU A 14 -12.13 3.10 11.72
N ALA A 15 -13.09 3.10 12.65
CA ALA A 15 -13.18 4.16 13.65
C ALA A 15 -11.89 4.24 14.48
N LEU A 16 -11.34 3.10 14.91
CA LEU A 16 -10.08 3.05 15.66
C LEU A 16 -8.93 3.64 14.85
N LEU A 17 -8.80 3.28 13.58
CA LEU A 17 -7.76 3.84 12.71
C LEU A 17 -7.91 5.36 12.58
N ARG A 18 -9.14 5.88 12.43
CA ARG A 18 -9.40 7.33 12.38
C ARG A 18 -9.02 8.03 13.68
N ALA A 19 -9.33 7.43 14.83
CA ALA A 19 -8.93 7.96 16.12
C ALA A 19 -7.40 8.06 16.25
N LEU A 20 -6.66 7.04 15.82
CA LEU A 20 -5.18 7.05 15.82
C LEU A 20 -4.59 8.04 14.83
N ALA A 21 -5.24 8.24 13.69
CA ALA A 21 -4.81 9.19 12.66
C ALA A 21 -5.05 10.66 13.07
N THR A 22 -5.83 10.93 14.11
CA THR A 22 -6.18 12.30 14.52
C THR A 22 -5.04 12.92 15.34
N PRO A 23 -4.37 13.99 14.86
CA PRO A 23 -3.24 14.60 15.56
C PRO A 23 -3.60 15.05 16.98
N ALA A 24 -2.65 14.99 17.91
CA ALA A 24 -2.75 15.33 19.33
C ALA A 24 -3.75 14.49 20.19
N SER A 25 -4.85 14.02 19.61
CA SER A 25 -5.86 13.22 20.30
C SER A 25 -5.64 11.71 20.14
N GLY A 26 -5.07 11.28 19.01
CA GLY A 26 -4.68 9.92 18.70
C GLY A 26 -3.32 9.52 19.28
N ARG A 27 -3.00 9.94 20.51
CA ARG A 27 -1.71 9.64 21.15
C ARG A 27 -1.67 8.23 21.72
N VAL A 28 -0.49 7.61 21.61
CA VAL A 28 -0.17 6.32 22.21
C VAL A 28 1.07 6.43 23.06
N TRP A 29 1.17 5.56 24.06
CA TRP A 29 2.32 5.41 24.95
C TRP A 29 3.14 4.24 24.43
N MET A 30 4.16 4.55 23.62
CA MET A 30 5.09 3.58 23.09
C MET A 30 5.99 3.06 24.21
N LEU A 31 6.07 1.73 24.35
CA LEU A 31 6.82 1.10 25.44
C LEU A 31 8.30 0.94 25.04
N LEU A 32 9.22 1.55 25.80
CA LEU A 32 10.66 1.51 25.49
C LEU A 32 11.34 0.32 26.16
N TRP A 33 11.84 -0.60 25.35
CA TRP A 33 12.64 -1.71 25.84
C TRP A 33 13.98 -1.23 26.41
N HIS A 34 14.61 -0.26 25.76
CA HIS A 34 15.90 0.30 26.16
C HIS A 34 15.89 1.83 26.02
N GLY A 35 16.74 2.51 26.79
CA GLY A 35 16.92 3.95 26.77
C GLY A 35 15.79 4.73 27.47
N GLN A 36 15.79 6.04 27.25
CA GLN A 36 14.76 6.97 27.72
C GLN A 36 14.18 7.75 26.54
N ALA A 37 12.94 8.22 26.67
CA ALA A 37 12.31 9.06 25.65
C ALA A 37 13.21 10.24 25.25
N GLY A 38 13.40 10.43 23.94
CA GLY A 38 14.27 11.47 23.37
C GLY A 38 15.77 11.16 23.38
N SER A 39 16.19 10.02 23.92
CA SER A 39 17.59 9.58 23.91
C SER A 39 17.96 8.87 22.60
N PRO A 40 19.19 9.03 22.06
CA PRO A 40 19.61 8.34 20.85
C PRO A 40 19.72 6.80 20.98
N ASP A 41 19.75 6.27 22.21
CA ASP A 41 19.73 4.84 22.50
C ASP A 41 18.32 4.29 22.80
N ALA A 42 17.28 5.10 22.61
CA ALA A 42 15.88 4.72 22.80
C ALA A 42 15.48 3.63 21.79
N GLN A 43 14.91 2.54 22.29
CA GLN A 43 14.42 1.45 21.46
C GLN A 43 13.02 1.04 21.91
N TYR A 44 12.09 1.02 20.98
CA TYR A 44 10.76 0.45 21.23
C TYR A 44 10.86 -1.05 21.48
N GLY A 45 9.94 -1.55 22.30
CA GLY A 45 9.71 -2.99 22.38
C GLY A 45 9.38 -3.57 21.01
N THR A 46 9.62 -4.86 20.85
CA THR A 46 9.21 -5.62 19.67
C THR A 46 8.53 -6.90 20.13
N MET A 47 7.43 -7.22 19.48
CA MET A 47 6.69 -8.47 19.62
C MET A 47 6.53 -9.11 18.25
N GLU A 48 6.55 -10.44 18.19
CA GLU A 48 6.23 -11.17 16.98
C GLU A 48 4.89 -11.90 17.18
N VAL A 49 3.96 -11.72 16.24
CA VAL A 49 2.66 -12.39 16.22
C VAL A 49 2.43 -12.91 14.80
N ASP A 50 2.21 -14.22 14.66
CA ASP A 50 2.01 -14.90 13.38
C ASP A 50 3.11 -14.58 12.33
N GLY A 51 4.36 -14.46 12.77
CA GLY A 51 5.51 -14.14 11.91
C GLY A 51 5.60 -12.66 11.48
N HIS A 52 4.82 -11.79 12.10
CA HIS A 52 4.82 -10.35 11.85
C HIS A 52 5.31 -9.58 13.08
N GLY A 53 6.19 -8.61 12.86
CA GLY A 53 6.71 -7.72 13.90
C GLY A 53 5.74 -6.61 14.26
N TYR A 54 5.59 -6.36 15.56
CA TYR A 54 4.76 -5.28 16.11
C TYR A 54 5.50 -4.53 17.22
N ALA A 55 5.37 -3.21 17.23
CA ALA A 55 5.77 -2.39 18.37
C ALA A 55 4.61 -2.35 19.39
N PRO A 56 4.83 -2.69 20.67
CA PRO A 56 3.80 -2.62 21.68
C PRO A 56 3.62 -1.19 22.20
N CYS A 57 2.37 -0.80 22.38
CA CYS A 57 2.01 0.46 23.01
C CYS A 57 0.74 0.32 23.85
N VAL A 58 0.48 1.33 24.67
CA VAL A 58 -0.79 1.45 25.40
C VAL A 58 -1.52 2.73 25.02
N THR A 59 -2.85 2.73 25.15
CA THR A 59 -3.71 3.80 24.63
C THR A 59 -3.99 4.91 25.65
N SER A 60 -3.54 4.78 26.90
CA SER A 60 -3.70 5.80 27.93
C SER A 60 -2.72 5.61 29.10
N ALA A 61 -2.57 6.63 29.94
CA ALA A 61 -1.83 6.53 31.20
C ALA A 61 -2.45 5.51 32.19
N GLN A 62 -3.77 5.30 32.14
CA GLN A 62 -4.46 4.28 32.93
C GLN A 62 -4.06 2.88 32.47
N GLU A 63 -4.04 2.66 31.15
CA GLU A 63 -3.61 1.39 30.54
C GLU A 63 -2.11 1.14 30.79
N LEU A 64 -1.28 2.20 30.78
CA LEU A 64 0.12 2.09 31.19
C LEU A 64 0.26 1.59 32.63
N SER A 65 -0.48 2.20 33.56
CA SER A 65 -0.47 1.79 34.97
C SER A 65 -0.97 0.35 35.15
N ALA A 66 -2.01 -0.04 34.41
CA ALA A 66 -2.59 -1.38 34.44
C ALA A 66 -1.67 -2.45 33.83
N SER A 67 -0.84 -2.08 32.84
CA SER A 67 0.09 -3.00 32.18
C SER A 67 1.22 -3.52 33.08
N GLY A 68 1.50 -2.82 34.18
CA GLY A 68 2.66 -3.11 35.04
C GLY A 68 4.01 -2.75 34.41
N TRP A 69 4.03 -2.03 33.28
CA TRP A 69 5.26 -1.57 32.65
C TRP A 69 6.04 -0.64 33.58
N ASN A 70 7.29 -0.98 33.85
CA ASN A 70 8.15 -0.27 34.80
C ASN A 70 9.41 0.33 34.15
N ARG A 71 9.51 0.30 32.81
CA ARG A 71 10.57 0.97 32.04
C ARG A 71 10.07 2.31 31.49
N SER A 72 10.95 3.02 30.79
CA SER A 72 10.59 4.27 30.11
C SER A 72 9.52 4.02 29.04
N TYR A 73 8.84 5.08 28.66
CA TYR A 73 7.85 5.12 27.59
C TYR A 73 7.91 6.48 26.92
N GLU A 74 7.40 6.55 25.70
CA GLU A 74 7.28 7.79 24.95
C GLU A 74 5.81 8.01 24.55
N VAL A 75 5.32 9.26 24.67
CA VAL A 75 3.96 9.60 24.24
C VAL A 75 4.05 10.24 22.86
N VAL A 76 3.56 9.53 21.85
CA VAL A 76 3.74 9.89 20.43
C VAL A 76 2.38 9.90 19.73
N ASP A 77 2.21 10.76 18.74
CA ASP A 77 1.01 10.74 17.90
C ASP A 77 0.96 9.44 17.07
N GLY A 78 -0.21 8.79 17.00
CA GLY A 78 -0.39 7.56 16.23
C GLY A 78 -0.03 7.71 14.75
N LEU A 79 -0.20 8.91 14.19
CA LEU A 79 0.25 9.25 12.84
C LEU A 79 1.78 9.22 12.68
N GLU A 80 2.52 9.71 13.67
CA GLU A 80 3.99 9.68 13.66
C GLU A 80 4.52 8.27 13.83
N VAL A 81 3.92 7.50 14.75
CA VAL A 81 4.20 6.07 14.93
C VAL A 81 3.96 5.30 13.63
N ALA A 82 2.83 5.55 12.96
CA ALA A 82 2.51 4.92 11.70
C ALA A 82 3.60 5.20 10.65
N ARG A 83 3.98 6.48 10.47
CA ARG A 83 5.04 6.91 9.54
C ARG A 83 6.41 6.29 9.85
N ALA A 84 6.72 6.08 11.13
CA ALA A 84 7.97 5.47 11.54
C ALA A 84 8.02 3.96 11.30
N LEU A 85 6.91 3.24 11.54
CA LEU A 85 6.91 1.77 11.57
C LEU A 85 6.57 1.12 10.22
N TYR A 86 5.67 1.71 9.42
CA TYR A 86 5.22 1.05 8.19
C TYR A 86 6.33 0.80 7.15
N PRO A 87 7.35 1.68 6.97
CA PRO A 87 8.39 1.45 5.97
C PRO A 87 9.15 0.15 6.20
N ASP A 88 9.38 -0.19 7.46
CA ASP A 88 10.06 -1.42 7.90
C ASP A 88 9.09 -2.61 8.06
N ARG A 89 7.84 -2.45 7.61
CA ARG A 89 6.77 -3.46 7.66
C ARG A 89 6.42 -3.91 9.09
N TYR A 90 6.64 -3.04 10.07
CA TYR A 90 6.21 -3.24 11.45
C TYR A 90 4.78 -2.76 11.68
N GLY A 91 4.01 -3.54 12.43
CA GLY A 91 2.70 -3.13 12.94
C GLY A 91 2.76 -2.46 14.31
N LEU A 92 1.60 -2.08 14.83
CA LEU A 92 1.40 -1.52 16.16
C LEU A 92 0.51 -2.44 16.99
N TRP A 93 0.89 -2.79 18.21
CA TRP A 93 0.08 -3.64 19.09
C TRP A 93 -0.45 -2.85 20.28
N LEU A 94 -1.76 -2.57 20.27
CA LEU A 94 -2.41 -1.74 21.26
C LEU A 94 -2.86 -2.55 22.48
N ASN A 95 -2.46 -2.09 23.67
CA ASN A 95 -2.81 -2.69 24.96
C ASN A 95 -2.58 -4.22 24.99
N PRO A 96 -1.35 -4.72 24.73
CA PRO A 96 -1.05 -6.16 24.74
C PRO A 96 -1.45 -6.88 26.04
N HIS A 97 -1.45 -6.15 27.15
CA HIS A 97 -1.78 -6.64 28.48
C HIS A 97 -3.29 -6.84 28.72
N ALA A 98 -4.16 -6.35 27.82
CA ALA A 98 -5.60 -6.43 28.01
C ALA A 98 -6.07 -7.90 28.08
N PRO A 99 -7.06 -8.23 28.94
CA PRO A 99 -7.64 -9.57 28.99
C PRO A 99 -8.21 -9.98 27.62
N GLY A 100 -7.79 -11.14 27.11
CA GLY A 100 -8.14 -11.60 25.75
C GLY A 100 -7.20 -11.13 24.64
N GLY A 101 -6.16 -10.38 24.99
CA GLY A 101 -5.18 -9.84 24.05
C GLY A 101 -5.51 -8.42 23.60
N GLY A 102 -4.46 -7.71 23.19
CA GLY A 102 -4.55 -6.39 22.57
C GLY A 102 -5.08 -6.44 21.13
N VAL A 103 -5.10 -5.28 20.48
CA VAL A 103 -5.46 -5.15 19.05
C VAL A 103 -4.19 -4.87 18.26
N GLY A 104 -3.87 -5.78 17.34
CA GLY A 104 -2.82 -5.57 16.35
C GLY A 104 -3.32 -4.74 15.16
N ILE A 105 -2.56 -3.71 14.80
CA ILE A 105 -2.73 -2.92 13.58
C ILE A 105 -1.57 -3.28 12.67
N PRO A 106 -1.81 -4.01 11.56
CA PRO A 106 -0.75 -4.42 10.65
C PRO A 106 -0.13 -3.20 9.96
N TRP A 107 1.11 -3.34 9.51
CA TRP A 107 1.85 -2.28 8.81
C TRP A 107 1.09 -1.73 7.58
N LEU A 108 0.25 -2.54 6.94
CA LEU A 108 -0.62 -2.12 5.84
C LEU A 108 -1.62 -1.05 6.28
N ASP A 109 -2.22 -1.18 7.46
CA ASP A 109 -3.14 -0.16 8.00
C ASP A 109 -2.38 1.03 8.58
N LEU A 110 -1.15 0.83 9.09
CA LEU A 110 -0.26 1.96 9.42
C LEU A 110 0.10 2.78 8.18
N ARG A 111 0.36 2.14 7.03
CA ARG A 111 0.54 2.86 5.75
C ARG A 111 -0.69 3.70 5.41
N ARG A 112 -1.90 3.16 5.62
CA ARG A 112 -3.14 3.91 5.41
C ARG A 112 -3.26 5.09 6.38
N ILE A 113 -2.90 4.93 7.65
CA ILE A 113 -2.84 6.06 8.61
C ILE A 113 -1.83 7.12 8.12
N ALA A 114 -0.62 6.70 7.73
CA ALA A 114 0.46 7.59 7.32
C ALA A 114 0.15 8.37 6.02
N GLY A 115 -0.50 7.71 5.05
CA GLY A 115 -0.86 8.26 3.74
C GLY A 115 -2.26 8.89 3.67
N GLY A 116 -3.11 8.65 4.66
CA GLY A 116 -4.50 9.10 4.69
C GLY A 116 -5.50 7.98 4.41
N LEU A 117 -6.38 7.72 5.37
CA LEU A 117 -7.32 6.59 5.35
C LEU A 117 -8.32 6.62 4.19
N ASP A 118 -8.65 7.80 3.68
CA ASP A 118 -9.58 7.97 2.56
C ASP A 118 -8.91 7.87 1.18
N GLN A 119 -7.57 7.83 1.13
CA GLN A 119 -6.81 7.69 -0.11
C GLN A 119 -6.49 6.23 -0.46
N GLN A 120 -6.61 5.33 0.52
CA GLN A 120 -6.21 3.93 0.40
C GLN A 120 -7.36 3.00 0.82
N PRO A 121 -7.57 1.89 0.10
CA PRO A 121 -8.72 1.02 0.31
C PRO A 121 -8.67 0.34 1.69
N ALA A 122 -9.84 0.17 2.31
CA ALA A 122 -9.97 -0.53 3.58
C ALA A 122 -9.74 -2.04 3.43
N GLY A 123 -8.79 -2.57 4.20
CA GLY A 123 -8.44 -3.99 4.21
C GLY A 123 -9.39 -4.85 5.06
N PRO A 124 -9.30 -6.19 4.94
CA PRO A 124 -8.48 -6.94 3.97
C PRO A 124 -8.97 -6.77 2.52
N LEU A 125 -8.04 -6.83 1.55
CA LEU A 125 -8.36 -6.69 0.12
C LEU A 125 -8.51 -8.06 -0.53
N ARG A 126 -9.58 -8.26 -1.31
CA ARG A 126 -9.68 -9.37 -2.27
C ARG A 126 -9.25 -8.87 -3.65
N LEU A 127 -8.20 -9.48 -4.19
CA LEU A 127 -7.57 -9.11 -5.45
C LEU A 127 -7.72 -10.23 -6.47
N SER A 128 -8.07 -9.88 -7.70
CA SER A 128 -8.27 -10.83 -8.80
C SER A 128 -8.01 -10.17 -10.15
N GLU A 129 -7.92 -10.97 -11.21
CA GLU A 129 -8.01 -10.41 -12.56
C GLU A 129 -9.42 -9.83 -12.81
N PRO A 130 -9.56 -8.71 -13.55
CA PRO A 130 -10.87 -8.17 -13.87
C PRO A 130 -11.66 -9.12 -14.78
N ALA A 131 -12.85 -9.52 -14.34
CA ALA A 131 -13.81 -10.30 -15.14
C ALA A 131 -14.72 -9.43 -16.03
N ILE A 132 -14.64 -8.10 -15.89
CA ILE A 132 -15.46 -7.15 -16.65
C ILE A 132 -14.81 -6.89 -18.01
N GLU A 133 -15.59 -7.09 -19.07
CA GLU A 133 -15.17 -6.86 -20.46
C GLU A 133 -15.34 -5.38 -20.84
N ILE A 134 -14.23 -4.63 -20.82
CA ILE A 134 -14.17 -3.21 -21.23
C ILE A 134 -13.10 -2.96 -22.31
N PRO A 135 -13.15 -3.68 -23.45
CA PRO A 135 -12.09 -3.67 -24.45
C PRO A 135 -11.82 -2.27 -25.03
N GLN A 136 -12.83 -1.41 -25.14
CA GLN A 136 -12.70 -0.05 -25.66
C GLN A 136 -11.79 0.81 -24.77
N PHE A 137 -11.97 0.73 -23.44
CA PHE A 137 -11.13 1.43 -22.48
C PHE A 137 -9.68 0.94 -22.55
N TYR A 138 -9.46 -0.37 -22.54
CA TYR A 138 -8.10 -0.92 -22.61
C TYR A 138 -7.39 -0.58 -23.92
N ALA A 139 -8.10 -0.61 -25.05
CA ALA A 139 -7.54 -0.24 -26.35
C ALA A 139 -7.14 1.24 -26.40
N LEU A 140 -8.01 2.15 -25.95
CA LEU A 140 -7.72 3.58 -25.90
C LEU A 140 -6.54 3.88 -24.96
N LEU A 141 -6.53 3.26 -23.79
CA LEU A 141 -5.45 3.43 -22.81
C LEU A 141 -4.11 2.91 -23.35
N ALA A 142 -4.09 1.76 -24.03
CA ALA A 142 -2.88 1.25 -24.69
C ALA A 142 -2.39 2.17 -25.82
N GLN A 143 -3.30 2.73 -26.63
CA GLN A 143 -2.95 3.71 -27.67
C GLN A 143 -2.35 5.00 -27.10
N ASN A 144 -2.91 5.49 -25.99
CA ASN A 144 -2.38 6.66 -25.29
C ASN A 144 -1.02 6.34 -24.67
N ALA A 145 -0.84 5.16 -24.06
CA ALA A 145 0.43 4.71 -23.49
C ALA A 145 1.55 4.60 -24.53
N HIS A 146 1.23 4.16 -25.76
CA HIS A 146 2.18 4.16 -26.86
C HIS A 146 2.73 5.56 -27.17
N ARG A 147 1.93 6.61 -26.96
CA ARG A 147 2.32 8.02 -27.14
C ARG A 147 2.89 8.67 -25.89
N THR A 148 3.07 7.93 -24.79
CA THR A 148 3.55 8.45 -23.50
C THR A 148 4.88 7.79 -23.13
N PRO A 149 6.04 8.35 -23.54
CA PRO A 149 7.36 7.72 -23.38
C PRO A 149 7.75 7.30 -21.94
N ALA A 150 7.12 7.85 -20.91
CA ALA A 150 7.38 7.42 -19.54
C ALA A 150 6.88 6.00 -19.21
N VAL A 151 5.84 5.50 -19.90
CA VAL A 151 5.19 4.22 -19.56
C VAL A 151 5.96 3.03 -20.14
N ARG A 152 6.36 2.10 -19.27
CA ARG A 152 6.94 0.80 -19.65
C ARG A 152 5.86 -0.24 -19.91
N ALA A 153 4.96 -0.43 -18.95
CA ALA A 153 3.90 -1.42 -19.03
C ALA A 153 2.66 -0.99 -18.25
N LEU A 154 1.50 -1.53 -18.63
CA LEU A 154 0.24 -1.36 -17.90
C LEU A 154 -0.33 -2.72 -17.52
N ARG A 155 -0.75 -2.83 -16.26
CA ARG A 155 -1.39 -4.02 -15.68
C ARG A 155 -2.74 -3.66 -15.09
N ARG A 156 -3.58 -4.66 -14.81
CA ARG A 156 -4.93 -4.44 -14.28
C ARG A 156 -5.29 -5.44 -13.19
N ALA A 157 -6.05 -5.00 -12.21
CA ALA A 157 -6.61 -5.83 -11.15
C ALA A 157 -8.02 -5.37 -10.80
N TRP A 158 -8.86 -6.31 -10.40
CA TRP A 158 -10.09 -6.03 -9.70
C TRP A 158 -9.81 -6.03 -8.21
N VAL A 159 -10.15 -4.92 -7.54
CA VAL A 159 -9.93 -4.74 -6.11
C VAL A 159 -11.26 -4.67 -5.40
N GLN A 160 -11.49 -5.60 -4.48
CA GLN A 160 -12.64 -5.59 -3.59
C GLN A 160 -12.15 -5.35 -2.16
N PRO A 161 -12.30 -4.12 -1.63
CA PRO A 161 -12.00 -3.84 -0.22
C PRO A 161 -13.04 -4.49 0.70
N ALA A 162 -12.69 -4.62 1.98
CA ALA A 162 -13.64 -5.06 3.00
C ALA A 162 -14.74 -4.02 3.26
N LEU A 163 -14.40 -2.73 3.11
CA LEU A 163 -15.32 -1.61 3.17
C LEU A 163 -15.13 -0.69 1.96
N GLY A 164 -16.23 -0.28 1.34
CA GLY A 164 -16.24 0.54 0.13
C GLY A 164 -16.62 -0.23 -1.12
N ALA A 165 -16.71 0.48 -2.24
CA ALA A 165 -17.06 -0.10 -3.53
C ALA A 165 -15.85 -0.81 -4.16
N PRO A 166 -16.04 -1.96 -4.81
CA PRO A 166 -14.99 -2.54 -5.64
C PRO A 166 -14.69 -1.66 -6.85
N TYR A 167 -13.45 -1.75 -7.34
CA TYR A 167 -12.94 -0.88 -8.39
C TYR A 167 -11.92 -1.58 -9.27
N LEU A 168 -11.71 -1.03 -10.46
CA LEU A 168 -10.65 -1.43 -11.37
C LEU A 168 -9.37 -0.66 -11.02
N ALA A 169 -8.30 -1.36 -10.67
CA ALA A 169 -6.98 -0.79 -10.51
C ALA A 169 -6.17 -0.91 -11.81
N ILE A 170 -5.58 0.20 -12.26
CA ILE A 170 -4.61 0.25 -13.35
C ILE A 170 -3.20 0.43 -12.75
N GLY A 171 -2.38 -0.61 -12.88
CA GLY A 171 -0.97 -0.59 -12.51
C GLY A 171 -0.14 0.13 -13.56
N LEU A 172 0.57 1.16 -13.14
CA LEU A 172 1.45 1.98 -13.97
C LEU A 172 2.91 1.58 -13.70
N ASP A 173 3.56 0.91 -14.64
CA ASP A 173 5.01 0.71 -14.65
C ASP A 173 5.64 1.81 -15.51
N VAL A 174 6.51 2.62 -14.90
CA VAL A 174 7.12 3.80 -15.54
C VAL A 174 8.65 3.71 -15.45
N TYR A 175 9.36 4.22 -16.45
CA TYR A 175 10.83 4.20 -16.46
C TYR A 175 11.44 5.11 -15.40
N ASP A 176 10.82 6.26 -15.14
CA ASP A 176 11.26 7.24 -14.17
C ASP A 176 10.06 7.96 -13.54
N THR A 177 10.29 8.57 -12.38
CA THR A 177 9.27 9.31 -11.61
C THR A 177 9.55 10.81 -11.61
N SER A 178 10.21 11.35 -12.64
CA SER A 178 10.43 12.79 -12.76
C SER A 178 9.10 13.55 -12.90
N PRO A 179 9.02 14.83 -12.49
CA PRO A 179 7.78 15.59 -12.61
C PRO A 179 7.18 15.63 -14.03
N PRO A 180 7.98 15.78 -15.12
CA PRO A 180 7.45 15.69 -16.48
C PRO A 180 6.90 14.31 -16.84
N ALA A 181 7.57 13.23 -16.41
CA ALA A 181 7.10 11.86 -16.64
C ALA A 181 5.75 11.63 -15.94
N VAL A 182 5.62 12.02 -14.66
CA VAL A 182 4.39 11.92 -13.89
C VAL A 182 3.25 12.71 -14.53
N GLU A 183 3.51 13.95 -15.00
CA GLU A 183 2.49 14.75 -15.68
C GLU A 183 2.05 14.11 -17.00
N SER A 184 2.98 13.55 -17.78
CA SER A 184 2.65 12.87 -19.04
C SER A 184 1.71 11.66 -18.81
N VAL A 185 1.94 10.88 -17.76
CA VAL A 185 1.09 9.74 -17.38
C VAL A 185 -0.27 10.22 -16.87
N ARG A 186 -0.31 11.32 -16.12
CA ARG A 186 -1.57 11.95 -15.68
C ARG A 186 -2.42 12.40 -16.87
N GLN A 187 -1.81 13.02 -17.87
CA GLN A 187 -2.50 13.43 -19.10
C GLN A 187 -2.98 12.23 -19.91
N MET A 188 -2.17 11.18 -20.04
CA MET A 188 -2.54 9.91 -20.67
C MET A 188 -3.78 9.30 -20.02
N MET A 189 -3.83 9.25 -18.68
CA MET A 189 -5.01 8.74 -17.97
C MET A 189 -6.23 9.62 -18.19
N ARG A 190 -6.12 10.96 -18.08
CA ARG A 190 -7.22 11.90 -18.34
C ARG A 190 -7.84 11.73 -19.72
N GLN A 191 -7.01 11.48 -20.75
CA GLN A 191 -7.48 11.24 -22.12
C GLN A 191 -8.17 9.88 -22.30
N SER A 192 -7.91 8.92 -21.40
CA SER A 192 -8.44 7.55 -21.50
C SER A 192 -9.71 7.34 -20.68
N LEU A 193 -9.88 8.10 -19.59
CA LEU A 193 -11.03 7.99 -18.67
C LEU A 193 -12.41 8.13 -19.34
N PRO A 194 -12.63 8.95 -20.39
CA PRO A 194 -13.93 9.02 -21.07
C PRO A 194 -14.42 7.71 -21.69
N ALA A 195 -13.55 6.71 -21.88
CA ALA A 195 -13.93 5.39 -22.39
C ALA A 195 -14.30 4.39 -21.29
N VAL A 196 -14.23 4.78 -20.02
CA VAL A 196 -14.66 3.95 -18.88
C VAL A 196 -16.19 3.94 -18.83
N PRO A 197 -16.84 2.77 -18.69
CA PRO A 197 -18.29 2.71 -18.52
C PRO A 197 -18.78 3.50 -17.30
N ASP A 198 -19.95 4.11 -17.43
CA ASP A 198 -20.58 4.86 -16.34
C ASP A 198 -20.73 3.99 -15.08
N GLY A 199 -20.35 4.57 -13.93
CA GLY A 199 -20.46 3.90 -12.64
C GLY A 199 -19.35 2.90 -12.32
N LEU A 200 -18.38 2.65 -13.22
CA LEU A 200 -17.21 1.82 -12.93
C LEU A 200 -16.09 2.66 -12.28
N PRO A 201 -15.76 2.45 -11.00
CA PRO A 201 -14.68 3.19 -10.37
C PRO A 201 -13.32 2.69 -10.89
N VAL A 202 -12.44 3.61 -11.25
CA VAL A 202 -11.08 3.32 -11.72
C VAL A 202 -10.07 4.06 -10.83
N SER A 203 -9.04 3.34 -10.39
CA SER A 203 -7.92 3.89 -9.62
C SER A 203 -6.60 3.52 -10.28
N THR A 204 -5.56 4.32 -10.04
CA THR A 204 -4.21 4.09 -10.54
C THR A 204 -3.27 3.72 -9.41
N VAL A 205 -2.39 2.76 -9.65
CA VAL A 205 -1.39 2.28 -8.69
C VAL A 205 -0.01 2.37 -9.32
N ALA A 206 0.93 3.02 -8.65
CA ALA A 206 2.32 3.05 -9.10
C ALA A 206 2.99 1.69 -8.81
N LEU A 207 3.47 0.99 -9.85
CA LEU A 207 4.11 -0.32 -9.68
C LEU A 207 5.52 -0.22 -9.09
N SER A 208 6.05 0.98 -8.87
CA SER A 208 7.27 1.21 -8.11
C SER A 208 7.05 1.27 -6.59
N ASP A 209 5.81 1.39 -6.12
CA ASP A 209 5.50 1.39 -4.68
C ASP A 209 5.61 -0.05 -4.13
N GLU A 210 6.58 -0.28 -3.24
CA GLU A 210 6.88 -1.58 -2.64
C GLU A 210 6.00 -1.92 -1.42
N HIS A 211 5.25 -0.94 -0.92
CA HIS A 211 4.37 -1.06 0.24
C HIS A 211 2.89 -1.11 -0.16
N ASP A 212 2.56 -0.77 -1.41
CA ASP A 212 1.20 -0.89 -1.92
C ASP A 212 0.80 -2.36 -2.16
N PRO A 213 -0.20 -2.90 -1.44
CA PRO A 213 -0.61 -4.29 -1.59
C PRO A 213 -1.16 -4.62 -2.98
N VAL A 214 -1.78 -3.66 -3.66
CA VAL A 214 -2.29 -3.84 -5.02
C VAL A 214 -1.12 -3.87 -6.01
N ALA A 215 -0.11 -2.99 -5.84
CA ALA A 215 1.10 -3.02 -6.66
C ALA A 215 1.88 -4.33 -6.48
N MET A 216 2.05 -4.79 -5.24
CA MET A 216 2.69 -6.05 -4.91
C MET A 216 1.99 -7.22 -5.61
N TRP A 217 0.65 -7.27 -5.54
CA TRP A 217 -0.12 -8.31 -6.21
C TRP A 217 -0.01 -8.24 -7.74
N LEU A 218 -0.09 -7.04 -8.33
CA LEU A 218 0.01 -6.82 -9.78
C LEU A 218 1.36 -7.24 -10.35
N ARG A 219 2.46 -7.00 -9.63
CA ARG A 219 3.81 -7.41 -10.05
C ARG A 219 3.92 -8.93 -10.18
N VAL A 220 3.26 -9.67 -9.29
CA VAL A 220 3.33 -11.15 -9.24
C VAL A 220 2.28 -11.81 -10.14
N ASN A 221 1.05 -11.31 -10.15
CA ASN A 221 -0.10 -12.00 -10.74
C ASN A 221 -0.63 -11.34 -12.01
N GLY A 222 -0.52 -10.01 -12.12
CA GLY A 222 -1.19 -9.26 -13.17
C GLY A 222 -0.40 -9.32 -14.48
N ARG A 223 -0.94 -9.95 -15.52
CA ARG A 223 -0.32 -9.91 -16.86
C ARG A 223 -0.44 -8.50 -17.48
N PRO A 224 0.59 -7.98 -18.14
CA PRO A 224 0.49 -6.68 -18.82
C PRO A 224 -0.47 -6.78 -20.00
N PHE A 225 -1.36 -5.79 -20.14
CA PHE A 225 -2.19 -5.62 -21.34
C PHE A 225 -1.59 -4.59 -22.31
N TYR A 226 -0.63 -3.81 -21.84
CA TYR A 226 0.29 -3.01 -22.64
C TYR A 226 1.70 -3.24 -22.12
N ASP A 227 2.64 -3.51 -23.02
CA ASP A 227 4.06 -3.61 -22.73
C ASP A 227 4.80 -2.98 -23.91
N ARG A 228 5.58 -1.92 -23.64
CA ARG A 228 6.30 -1.21 -24.69
C ARG A 228 7.30 -2.10 -25.42
N GLU A 229 8.00 -2.99 -24.71
CA GLU A 229 9.05 -3.80 -25.31
C GLU A 229 8.47 -4.85 -26.24
N ALA A 230 7.27 -5.35 -25.95
CA ALA A 230 6.52 -6.22 -26.84
C ALA A 230 6.06 -5.53 -28.14
N HIS A 231 5.99 -4.19 -28.16
CA HIS A 231 5.62 -3.40 -29.33
C HIS A 231 6.83 -2.82 -30.08
N ALA A 232 8.06 -3.02 -29.58
CA ALA A 232 9.24 -2.61 -30.31
C ALA A 232 9.39 -3.49 -31.57
N PRO A 233 9.68 -2.91 -32.75
CA PRO A 233 10.02 -3.72 -33.91
C PRO A 233 11.21 -4.60 -33.55
N ALA A 234 11.12 -5.90 -33.85
CA ALA A 234 12.25 -6.81 -33.68
C ALA A 234 13.49 -6.16 -34.32
N PRO A 235 14.67 -6.18 -33.67
CA PRO A 235 15.87 -5.66 -34.28
C PRO A 235 16.02 -6.35 -35.64
N ALA A 236 16.07 -5.56 -36.71
CA ALA A 236 16.28 -6.07 -38.05
C ALA A 236 17.51 -6.98 -37.98
N ALA A 237 17.35 -8.26 -38.34
CA ALA A 237 18.44 -9.22 -38.40
C ALA A 237 19.54 -8.65 -39.30
N GLY A 238 20.54 -8.03 -38.68
CA GLY A 238 21.63 -7.36 -39.37
C GLY A 238 22.51 -8.38 -40.04
N TYR A 239 22.64 -8.24 -41.36
CA TYR A 239 23.73 -8.70 -42.23
C TYR A 239 24.24 -10.13 -42.04
N GLY A 240 23.87 -10.98 -43.00
CA GLY A 240 24.38 -12.33 -43.16
C GLY A 240 25.91 -12.40 -43.28
N TYR A 241 26.48 -13.35 -42.55
CA TYR A 241 27.83 -13.85 -42.80
C TYR A 241 27.76 -14.90 -43.91
N PRO A 242 28.63 -14.84 -44.94
CA PRO A 242 28.73 -15.93 -45.90
C PRO A 242 29.36 -17.16 -45.25
N PRO A 243 28.97 -18.38 -45.66
CA PRO A 243 29.50 -19.60 -45.07
C PRO A 243 30.97 -19.76 -45.44
N ALA A 244 31.81 -20.04 -44.44
CA ALA A 244 33.22 -20.35 -44.64
C ALA A 244 33.36 -21.63 -45.47
N HIS A 245 34.02 -21.53 -46.63
CA HIS A 245 34.42 -22.69 -47.41
C HIS A 245 35.45 -23.52 -46.64
N ARG A 246 35.17 -24.83 -46.53
CA ARG A 246 36.12 -25.84 -46.03
C ARG A 246 37.29 -26.02 -46.99
N LEU A 247 38.48 -26.18 -46.44
CA LEU A 247 39.59 -26.94 -47.00
C LEU A 247 39.87 -28.13 -46.08
#